data_AF-A0A060QCZ4-F1
#
_entry.id   AF-A0A060QCZ4-F1
#
_cell.length_a   1.000
_cell.length_b   1.000
_cell.length_c   1.000
_cell.angle_alpha   90.00
_cell.angle_beta   90.00
_cell.angle_gamma   90.00
#
_symmetry.space_group_name_H-M   'P 1'
#
loop_
_entity.id
_entity.type
_entity.pdbx_description
1 polymer ?
#
loop_
_entity_poly.entity_id
_entity_poly.type
_entity_poly.pdbx_seq_one_letter_code
_entity_poly.pdbx_strand_id
1 'polypeptide(L)' 'MARPALDRGRIDPAIAALRQRGASASRIARALGISERTVRYALRRLAVPSPERKAA' A
#
# COMPACT_ATOMS: atom_id res chain seq x y z
N MET A 1 11.37 -20.38 -2.47
CA MET A 1 10.56 -19.46 -3.31
C MET A 1 10.96 -18.03 -2.99
N ALA A 2 11.77 -17.40 -3.85
CA ALA A 2 12.04 -15.98 -3.77
C ALA A 2 10.78 -15.25 -4.27
N ARG A 3 10.01 -14.63 -3.36
CA ARG A 3 9.00 -13.65 -3.79
C ARG A 3 9.80 -12.44 -4.28
N PRO A 4 9.77 -12.12 -5.58
CA PRO A 4 10.60 -11.06 -6.14
C PRO A 4 10.31 -9.79 -5.36
N ALA A 5 11.38 -9.10 -4.99
CA ALA A 5 11.35 -7.84 -4.29
C ALA A 5 10.28 -6.96 -4.93
N LEU A 6 9.19 -6.88 -4.19
CA LEU A 6 7.98 -6.18 -4.48
C LEU A 6 8.36 -4.70 -4.48
N ASP A 7 8.72 -4.20 -5.67
CA ASP A 7 9.21 -2.84 -5.86
C ASP A 7 8.18 -1.88 -5.27
N ARG A 8 8.56 -1.19 -4.19
CA ARG A 8 7.63 -0.37 -3.41
C ARG A 8 6.95 0.65 -4.33
N GLY A 9 7.69 1.20 -5.30
CA GLY A 9 7.17 2.15 -6.29
C GLY A 9 6.02 1.60 -7.14
N ARG A 10 5.95 0.29 -7.38
CA ARG A 10 4.84 -0.34 -8.12
C ARG A 10 3.67 -0.79 -7.23
N ILE A 11 3.90 -0.98 -5.93
CA ILE A 11 2.90 -1.59 -5.03
C ILE A 11 2.08 -0.57 -4.29
N ASP A 12 2.71 0.51 -3.85
CA ASP A 12 2.02 1.63 -3.23
C ASP A 12 0.82 2.13 -4.07
N PRO A 13 0.94 2.36 -5.39
CA PRO A 13 -0.22 2.76 -6.20
C PRO A 13 -1.31 1.68 -6.28
N ALA A 14 -0.93 0.40 -6.33
CA ALA A 14 -1.90 -0.70 -6.35
C ALA A 14 -2.67 -0.82 -5.03
N ILE A 15 -1.97 -0.67 -3.89
CA ILE A 15 -2.57 -0.63 -2.56
C ILE A 15 -3.52 0.57 -2.43
N ALA A 16 -3.09 1.75 -2.89
CA ALA A 16 -3.91 2.97 -2.85
C ALA A 16 -5.18 2.84 -3.71
N ALA A 17 -5.08 2.31 -4.93
CA ALA A 17 -6.22 2.11 -5.82
C ALA A 17 -7.26 1.14 -5.23
N LEU A 18 -6.81 0.03 -4.66
CA LEU A 18 -7.70 -0.93 -4.00
C LEU A 18 -8.32 -0.34 -2.73
N ARG A 19 -7.57 0.44 -1.96
CA ARG A 19 -8.10 1.12 -0.76
C ARG A 19 -9.17 2.15 -1.11
N GLN A 20 -8.99 2.92 -2.18
CA GLN A 20 -10.00 3.87 -2.67
C GLN A 20 -11.30 3.18 -3.12
N ARG A 21 -11.21 1.94 -3.61
CA ARG A 21 -12.38 1.08 -3.88
C ARG A 21 -13.02 0.49 -2.63
N GLY A 22 -12.59 0.89 -1.43
CA GLY A 22 -13.10 0.38 -0.16
C GLY A 22 -12.58 -1.01 0.23
N ALA A 23 -11.53 -1.51 -0.42
CA ALA A 23 -10.97 -2.81 -0.05
C ALA A 23 -10.31 -2.77 1.34
N SER A 24 -10.51 -3.83 2.12
CA SER A 24 -9.85 -4.05 3.40
C SER A 24 -8.39 -4.48 3.20
N ALA A 25 -7.55 -4.26 4.20
CA ALA A 25 -6.13 -4.64 4.14
C ALA A 25 -5.94 -6.14 3.84
N SER A 26 -6.79 -7.00 4.39
CA SER A 26 -6.80 -8.45 4.14
C SER A 26 -7.10 -8.80 2.69
N ARG A 27 -8.07 -8.10 2.09
CA ARG A 27 -8.46 -8.29 0.69
C ARG A 27 -7.35 -7.82 -0.25
N ILE A 28 -6.72 -6.68 0.07
CA ILE A 28 -5.57 -6.15 -0.67
C ILE A 28 -4.37 -7.11 -0.58
N ALA A 29 -4.10 -7.65 0.61
CA ALA A 29 -3.03 -8.62 0.83
C ALA A 29 -3.21 -9.87 -0.04
N ARG A 30 -4.42 -10.43 -0.07
CA ARG A 30 -4.74 -11.58 -0.92
C ARG A 30 -4.68 -11.24 -2.41
N ALA A 31 -5.19 -10.08 -2.82
CA ALA A 31 -5.19 -9.65 -4.22
C ALA A 31 -3.78 -9.43 -4.77
N LEU A 32 -2.86 -8.92 -3.94
CA LEU A 32 -1.48 -8.63 -4.34
C LEU A 32 -0.50 -9.77 -4.00
N GLY A 33 -0.95 -10.81 -3.31
CA GLY A 33 -0.09 -11.93 -2.88
C GLY A 33 0.95 -11.54 -1.82
N ILE A 34 0.68 -10.47 -1.05
CA ILE A 34 1.61 -9.89 -0.08
C ILE A 34 1.10 -10.06 1.35
N SER A 35 1.98 -9.87 2.33
CA SER A 35 1.58 -9.92 3.73
C SER A 35 0.71 -8.73 4.10
N GLU A 36 -0.31 -8.98 4.91
CA GLU A 36 -1.21 -7.95 5.44
C GLU A 36 -0.46 -6.91 6.30
N ARG A 37 0.65 -7.31 6.94
CA ARG A 37 1.58 -6.41 7.61
C ARG A 37 2.19 -5.38 6.65
N THR A 38 2.60 -5.81 5.45
CA THR A 38 3.13 -4.93 4.39
C THR A 38 2.05 -3.96 3.91
N VAL A 39 0.81 -4.44 3.74
CA VAL A 39 -0.32 -3.58 3.38
C VAL A 39 -0.57 -2.52 4.44
N ARG A 40 -0.65 -2.90 5.72
CA ARG A 40 -0.85 -1.94 6.82
C ARG A 40 0.28 -0.91 6.90
N TYR A 41 1.52 -1.33 6.71
CA TYR A 41 2.66 -0.41 6.70
C TYR A 41 2.60 0.57 5.52
N ALA A 42 2.31 0.07 4.32
CA ALA A 42 2.14 0.91 3.12
C ALA A 42 0.97 1.89 3.27
N LEU A 43 -0.19 1.43 3.74
CA LEU A 43 -1.36 2.27 4.02
C LEU A 43 -1.04 3.36 5.05
N ARG A 44 -0.35 3.01 6.12
CA ARG A 44 0.07 3.99 7.15
C ARG A 44 1.03 5.02 6.56
N ARG A 45 1.99 4.61 5.73
CA ARG A 45 2.91 5.52 5.04
C ARG A 45 2.20 6.43 4.02
N LEU A 46 1.22 5.91 3.29
CA LEU A 46 0.41 6.67 2.33
C LEU A 46 -0.60 7.61 3.00
N ALA A 47 -1.07 7.26 4.20
CA ALA A 47 -2.03 8.05 4.99
C ALA A 47 -1.36 9.12 5.87
N VAL A 48 -0.05 9.03 6.12
CA VAL A 48 0.70 10.11 6.75
C VAL A 48 0.82 11.22 5.70
N PRO A 49 0.21 12.40 5.89
CA PRO A 49 0.56 13.55 5.07
C PRO A 49 2.05 13.79 5.32
N SER A 50 2.89 13.61 4.29
CA SER A 50 4.25 14.11 4.37
C SER A 50 4.16 15.58 4.79
N PRO A 51 4.87 16.05 5.83
CA PRO A 51 4.84 17.44 6.24
C PRO A 51 5.33 18.41 5.13
N GLU A 52 5.78 17.90 3.99
CA GLU A 52 6.23 18.67 2.82
C GLU A 52 5.12 19.07 1.83
N ARG A 53 3.84 18.71 2.06
CA ARG A 53 2.73 19.19 1.20
C ARG A 53 1.68 19.99 1.96
N LYS A 54 2.16 21.03 2.65
CA LYS A 54 1.34 22.19 3.03
C LYS A 54 2.02 23.47 2.59
N ALA A 55 2.15 23.64 1.28
CA ALA A 55 2.43 24.91 0.62
C ALA A 55 1.76 24.88 -0.75
N ALA A 56 0.46 25.21 -0.77
CA ALA A 56 -0.30 25.74 -1.89
C ALA A 56 -1.64 26.23 -1.34
#